data_AF-A0A967U565-F1
#
_entry.id   AF-A0A967U565-F1
#
_cell.length_a   1.000
_cell.length_b   1.000
_cell.length_c   1.000
_cell.angle_alpha   90.00
_cell.angle_beta   90.00
_cell.angle_gamma   90.00
#
_symmetry.space_group_name_H-M   'P 1'
#
loop_
_entity.id
_entity.type
_entity.pdbx_description
1 polymer ?
#
loop_
_entity_poly.entity_id
_entity_poly.type
_entity_poly.pdbx_seq_one_letter_code
_entity_poly.pdbx_strand_id
1 'polypeptide(L)'
;MKGLYGRYIYLVLCFPFLFLSSCSIPKTNTESTQTENLEAAIKSSAKYLQNRVKENGMFEYRVNIDPSVYVKPKYNILRHAGTIYAMSQYLEIYPEDKEMRKAVERAGIYLQKQAIETVSGKEDMLAVWSNPEINNSGRPLEA
;
A
#
# COMPACT_ATOMS: atom_id res chain seq x y z
N MET A 1 -52.13 -47.85 0.47
CA MET A 1 -50.79 -48.46 0.52
C MET A 1 -49.94 -47.63 1.47
N LYS A 2 -49.47 -48.25 2.55
CA LYS A 2 -48.72 -47.60 3.64
C LYS A 2 -47.23 -47.51 3.24
N GLY A 3 -46.60 -46.37 3.46
CA GLY A 3 -45.16 -46.15 3.26
C GLY A 3 -44.61 -45.24 4.36
N LEU A 4 -43.74 -45.82 5.17
CA LEU A 4 -43.08 -45.36 6.40
C LEU A 4 -42.57 -43.91 6.40
N TYR A 5 -43.00 -43.12 7.39
CA TYR A 5 -42.15 -42.08 8.00
C TYR A 5 -41.82 -42.52 9.44
N GLY A 6 -40.54 -42.86 9.63
CA GLY A 6 -39.98 -43.36 10.89
C GLY A 6 -39.79 -42.25 11.92
N ARG A 7 -40.08 -42.61 13.17
CA ARG A 7 -40.18 -41.81 14.39
C ARG A 7 -38.96 -42.11 15.27
N TYR A 8 -38.18 -41.11 15.67
CA TYR A 8 -37.25 -41.18 16.82
C TYR A 8 -37.15 -39.75 17.40
N ILE A 9 -38.01 -39.34 18.32
CA ILE A 9 -37.99 -39.58 19.79
C ILE A 9 -36.63 -39.22 20.43
N TYR A 10 -36.70 -38.11 21.15
CA TYR A 10 -35.79 -37.56 22.15
C TYR A 10 -34.92 -38.58 22.89
N LEU A 11 -33.62 -38.29 22.95
CA LEU A 11 -32.79 -38.69 24.08
C LEU A 11 -31.96 -37.49 24.54
N VAL A 12 -32.58 -36.65 25.37
CA VAL A 12 -31.87 -35.73 26.27
C VAL A 12 -31.24 -36.62 27.34
N LEU A 13 -29.92 -36.78 27.29
CA LEU A 13 -29.16 -37.23 28.45
C LEU A 13 -28.24 -36.10 28.90
N CYS A 14 -28.69 -35.52 30.00
CA CYS A 14 -27.97 -34.66 30.92
C CYS A 14 -26.64 -35.32 31.33
N PHE A 15 -25.51 -34.64 31.10
CA PHE A 15 -24.28 -34.88 31.86
C PHE A 15 -23.78 -33.52 32.38
N PRO A 16 -24.02 -33.19 33.66
CA PRO A 16 -23.47 -32.02 34.29
C PRO A 16 -22.08 -32.39 34.82
N PHE A 17 -21.01 -31.86 34.20
CA PHE A 17 -19.71 -31.85 34.87
C PHE A 17 -18.99 -30.54 34.56
N LEU A 18 -19.16 -29.61 35.50
CA LEU A 18 -18.12 -28.73 36.04
C LEU A 18 -16.79 -28.78 35.31
N PHE A 19 -16.50 -27.75 34.51
CA PHE A 19 -15.21 -27.07 34.55
C PHE A 19 -15.44 -25.58 34.27
N LEU A 20 -15.74 -24.84 35.33
CA LEU A 20 -15.37 -23.43 35.45
C LEU A 20 -13.84 -23.36 35.51
N SER A 21 -13.17 -23.62 34.39
CA SER A 21 -11.86 -23.05 34.19
C SER A 21 -12.09 -21.65 33.65
N SER A 22 -12.16 -20.68 34.57
CA SER A 22 -11.70 -19.33 34.25
C SER A 22 -10.27 -19.47 33.75
N CYS A 23 -10.11 -19.63 32.45
CA CYS A 23 -8.85 -19.38 31.79
C CYS A 23 -8.67 -17.87 31.90
N SER A 24 -8.00 -17.43 32.96
CA SER A 24 -7.39 -16.10 32.99
C SER A 24 -6.45 -16.07 31.80
N ILE A 25 -6.92 -15.55 30.66
CA ILE A 25 -6.05 -15.19 29.54
C ILE A 25 -5.05 -14.20 30.15
N PRO A 26 -3.77 -14.55 30.29
CA PRO A 26 -2.82 -13.60 30.80
C PRO A 26 -2.80 -12.42 29.82
N LYS A 27 -2.98 -11.19 30.33
CA LYS A 27 -2.68 -9.97 29.56
C LYS A 27 -1.16 -9.87 29.40
N THR A 28 -0.56 -10.78 28.65
CA THR A 28 0.87 -10.81 28.35
C THR A 28 1.13 -9.84 27.21
N ASN A 29 1.94 -8.79 27.45
CA ASN A 29 2.90 -8.04 26.60
C ASN A 29 2.73 -7.98 25.05
N THR A 30 1.58 -8.36 24.52
CA THR A 30 1.36 -8.59 23.09
C THR A 30 1.14 -7.26 22.38
N GLU A 31 0.49 -6.31 23.04
CA GLU A 31 0.24 -4.96 22.50
C GLU A 31 1.53 -4.16 22.34
N SER A 32 2.47 -4.22 23.29
CA SER A 32 3.76 -3.51 23.17
C SER A 32 4.61 -4.08 22.04
N THR A 33 4.74 -5.42 21.97
CA THR A 33 5.51 -6.08 20.89
C THR A 33 4.85 -5.91 19.52
N GLN A 34 3.51 -5.89 19.42
CA GLN A 34 2.82 -5.60 18.15
C GLN A 34 3.05 -4.16 17.69
N THR A 35 3.03 -3.20 18.61
CA THR A 35 3.27 -1.78 18.31
C THR A 35 4.71 -1.56 17.83
N GLU A 36 5.69 -2.16 18.50
CA GLU A 36 7.10 -2.11 18.10
C GLU A 36 7.33 -2.73 16.70
N ASN A 37 6.70 -3.87 16.43
CA ASN A 37 6.78 -4.52 15.12
C ASN A 37 6.12 -3.67 14.02
N LEU A 38 5.00 -3.02 14.33
CA LEU A 38 4.32 -2.12 13.39
C LEU A 38 5.19 -0.90 13.08
N GLU A 39 5.79 -0.29 14.09
CA GLU A 39 6.68 0.86 13.91
C GLU A 39 7.89 0.50 13.05
N ALA A 40 8.52 -0.64 13.33
CA ALA A 40 9.64 -1.15 12.54
C ALA A 40 9.23 -1.43 11.08
N ALA A 41 8.03 -1.96 10.85
CA ALA A 41 7.50 -2.20 9.52
C ALA A 41 7.23 -0.90 8.75
N ILE A 42 6.67 0.12 9.42
CA ILE A 42 6.45 1.46 8.85
C ILE A 42 7.78 2.09 8.43
N LYS A 43 8.75 2.14 9.35
CA LYS A 43 10.08 2.70 9.10
C LYS A 43 10.80 1.99 7.96
N SER A 44 10.75 0.65 7.95
CA SER A 44 11.40 -0.15 6.90
C SER A 44 10.75 0.08 5.53
N SER A 45 9.41 0.14 5.48
CA SER A 45 8.66 0.38 4.25
C SER A 45 8.92 1.79 3.70
N ALA A 46 8.87 2.79 4.57
CA ALA A 46 9.17 4.17 4.22
C ALA A 46 10.62 4.30 3.69
N LYS A 47 11.59 3.69 4.38
CA LYS A 47 12.98 3.70 3.94
C LYS A 47 13.17 3.03 2.60
N TYR A 48 12.48 1.92 2.33
CA TYR A 48 12.49 1.29 1.02
C TYR A 48 11.98 2.24 -0.06
N LEU A 49 10.81 2.88 0.14
CA LEU A 49 10.25 3.83 -0.82
C LEU A 49 11.19 5.01 -1.09
N GLN A 50 11.75 5.59 -0.03
CA GLN A 50 12.74 6.67 -0.12
C GLN A 50 13.94 6.27 -0.99
N ASN A 51 14.50 5.07 -0.77
CA ASN A 51 15.66 4.59 -1.51
C ASN A 51 15.35 4.27 -2.98
N ARG A 52 14.07 4.17 -3.36
CA ARG A 52 13.64 3.99 -4.74
C ARG A 52 13.37 5.30 -5.48
N VAL A 53 13.45 6.44 -4.82
CA VAL A 53 13.41 7.77 -5.46
C VAL A 53 14.76 8.06 -6.09
N LYS A 54 14.79 8.12 -7.42
CA LYS A 54 15.96 8.52 -8.21
C LYS A 54 16.26 10.01 -8.05
N GLU A 55 17.44 10.42 -8.48
CA GLU A 55 17.87 11.82 -8.42
C GLU A 55 16.93 12.77 -9.19
N ASN A 56 16.38 12.29 -10.32
CA ASN A 56 15.41 13.05 -11.09
C ASN A 56 13.98 13.06 -10.50
N GLY A 57 13.76 12.42 -9.36
CA GLY A 57 12.45 12.32 -8.69
C GLY A 57 11.58 11.15 -9.14
N MET A 58 11.97 10.38 -10.16
CA MET A 58 11.24 9.16 -10.55
C MET A 58 11.38 8.05 -9.51
N PHE A 59 10.41 7.14 -9.45
CA PHE A 59 10.54 5.91 -8.69
C PHE A 59 11.04 4.73 -9.55
N GLU A 60 11.91 3.92 -8.97
CA GLU A 60 12.18 2.58 -9.46
C GLU A 60 11.23 1.58 -8.81
N TYR A 61 10.17 1.18 -9.55
CA TYR A 61 9.14 0.28 -9.01
C TYR A 61 9.52 -1.19 -9.00
N ARG A 62 10.40 -1.62 -9.91
CA ARG A 62 10.68 -3.03 -10.15
C ARG A 62 12.18 -3.24 -10.12
N VAL A 63 12.60 -4.11 -9.21
CA VAL A 63 13.93 -4.71 -9.25
C VAL A 63 13.78 -6.05 -9.96
N ASN A 64 14.48 -6.22 -11.08
CA ASN A 64 14.57 -7.51 -11.73
C ASN A 64 15.63 -8.35 -11.02
N ILE A 65 15.21 -9.46 -10.42
CA ILE A 65 16.07 -10.36 -9.65
C ILE A 65 16.76 -11.37 -10.58
N ASP A 66 16.15 -11.68 -11.73
CA ASP A 66 16.69 -12.59 -12.72
C ASP A 66 17.24 -11.81 -13.93
N PRO A 67 18.57 -11.64 -14.05
CA PRO A 67 19.16 -10.86 -15.13
C PRO A 67 18.97 -11.50 -16.53
N SER A 68 18.57 -12.78 -16.61
CA SER A 68 18.30 -13.45 -17.88
C SER A 68 17.00 -12.99 -18.54
N VAL A 69 16.10 -12.38 -17.77
CA VAL A 69 14.80 -11.92 -18.26
C VAL A 69 14.83 -10.42 -18.51
N TYR A 70 14.63 -10.00 -19.77
CA TYR A 70 14.45 -8.57 -20.06
C TYR A 70 13.05 -8.10 -19.61
N VAL A 71 13.02 -7.10 -18.74
CA VAL A 71 11.77 -6.47 -18.28
C VAL A 71 11.67 -5.08 -18.88
N LYS A 72 10.71 -4.89 -19.80
CA LYS A 72 10.43 -3.57 -20.38
C LYS A 72 10.07 -2.57 -19.26
N PRO A 73 10.75 -1.41 -19.18
CA PRO A 73 10.36 -0.35 -18.26
C PRO A 73 8.91 0.10 -18.51
N LYS A 74 8.15 0.24 -17.43
CA LYS A 74 6.81 0.83 -17.44
C LYS A 74 6.69 1.78 -16.27
N TYR A 75 6.13 2.95 -16.54
CA TYR A 75 5.86 3.96 -15.52
C TYR A 75 4.36 4.15 -15.37
N ASN A 76 3.94 4.56 -14.19
CA ASN A 76 2.54 4.82 -13.90
C ASN A 76 2.45 6.02 -12.94
N ILE A 77 1.89 7.12 -13.44
CA ILE A 77 1.82 8.37 -12.68
C ILE A 77 0.90 8.28 -11.46
N LEU A 78 -0.12 7.43 -11.50
CA LEU A 78 -1.00 7.19 -10.36
C LEU A 78 -0.24 6.49 -9.21
N ARG A 79 0.63 5.52 -9.53
CA ARG A 79 1.52 4.89 -8.53
C ARG A 79 2.53 5.87 -7.99
N HIS A 80 3.04 6.77 -8.82
CA HIS A 80 3.91 7.86 -8.39
C HIS A 80 3.23 8.74 -7.33
N ALA A 81 2.04 9.25 -7.64
CA ALA A 81 1.26 10.08 -6.72
C ALA A 81 0.92 9.34 -5.42
N GLY A 82 0.49 8.08 -5.51
CA GLY A 82 0.21 7.25 -4.33
C GLY A 82 1.45 7.00 -3.46
N THR A 83 2.63 6.87 -4.07
CA THR A 83 3.88 6.68 -3.32
C THR A 83 4.29 7.97 -2.60
N ILE A 84 4.14 9.13 -3.25
CA ILE A 84 4.32 10.43 -2.60
C ILE A 84 3.39 10.56 -1.40
N TYR A 85 2.10 10.22 -1.57
CA TYR A 85 1.12 10.29 -0.50
C TYR A 85 1.55 9.44 0.71
N ALA A 86 1.93 8.17 0.50
CA ALA A 86 2.39 7.29 1.56
C ALA A 86 3.65 7.81 2.29
N MET A 87 4.62 8.35 1.54
CA MET A 87 5.82 8.96 2.14
C MET A 87 5.50 10.25 2.92
N SER A 88 4.54 11.04 2.45
CA SER A 88 4.06 12.22 3.18
C SER A 88 3.37 11.84 4.48
N GLN A 89 2.56 10.76 4.50
CA GLN A 89 1.98 10.25 5.75
C GLN A 89 3.05 9.81 6.76
N TYR A 90 4.16 9.24 6.29
CA TYR A 90 5.30 8.95 7.17
C TYR A 90 5.88 10.24 7.78
N LEU A 91 6.01 11.33 7.00
CA LEU A 91 6.49 12.63 7.49
C LEU A 91 5.53 13.32 8.46
N GLU A 92 4.23 13.01 8.43
CA GLU A 92 3.28 13.48 9.44
C GLU A 92 3.60 12.88 10.83
N ILE A 93 4.14 11.66 10.86
CA ILE A 93 4.53 10.95 12.09
C ILE A 93 5.98 11.28 12.48
N TYR A 94 6.89 11.40 11.51
CA TYR A 94 8.33 11.64 11.70
C TYR A 94 8.81 12.91 10.95
N PRO A 95 8.37 14.11 11.38
CA PRO A 95 8.62 15.36 10.65
C PRO A 95 10.09 15.77 10.57
N GLU A 96 10.94 15.24 11.44
CA GLU A 96 12.37 15.49 11.53
C GLU A 96 13.21 14.77 10.47
N ASP A 97 12.64 13.79 9.74
CA ASP A 97 13.34 13.05 8.69
C ASP A 97 13.56 13.92 7.44
N LYS A 98 14.67 14.66 7.46
CA LYS A 98 15.06 15.58 6.37
C LYS A 98 15.31 14.86 5.04
N GLU A 99 15.77 13.62 5.08
CA GLU A 99 16.10 12.88 3.86
C GLU A 99 14.84 12.33 3.19
N MET A 100 13.84 11.91 3.97
CA MET A 100 12.51 11.62 3.46
C MET A 100 11.86 12.87 2.85
N ARG A 101 11.95 14.02 3.53
CA ARG A 101 11.42 15.29 3.02
C ARG A 101 12.00 15.66 1.65
N LYS A 102 13.33 15.59 1.50
CA LYS A 102 13.99 15.82 0.21
C LYS A 102 13.51 14.84 -0.87
N ALA A 103 13.29 13.56 -0.52
CA ALA A 103 12.81 12.57 -1.46
C ALA A 103 11.38 12.88 -1.94
N VAL A 104 10.48 13.25 -1.01
CA VAL A 104 9.12 13.70 -1.32
C VAL A 104 9.13 14.95 -2.21
N GLU A 105 9.98 15.94 -1.90
CA GLU A 105 10.10 17.17 -2.70
C GLU A 105 10.57 16.88 -4.14
N ARG A 106 11.63 16.08 -4.31
CA ARG A 106 12.11 15.69 -5.66
C ARG A 106 11.02 14.95 -6.44
N ALA A 107 10.33 14.02 -5.80
CA ALA A 107 9.23 13.27 -6.42
C ALA A 107 8.04 14.17 -6.78
N GLY A 108 7.69 15.14 -5.93
CA GLY A 108 6.64 16.12 -6.19
C GLY A 108 6.97 17.05 -7.35
N ILE A 109 8.22 17.54 -7.41
CA ILE A 109 8.71 18.35 -8.53
C ILE A 109 8.64 17.55 -9.84
N TYR A 110 9.00 16.27 -9.82
CA TYR A 110 8.85 15.40 -10.99
C TYR A 110 7.38 15.30 -11.43
N LEU A 111 6.46 15.02 -10.50
CA LEU A 111 5.02 14.92 -10.78
C LEU A 111 4.49 16.21 -11.43
N GLN A 112 4.81 17.37 -10.85
CA GLN A 112 4.38 18.66 -11.36
C GLN A 112 4.89 18.91 -12.78
N LYS A 113 6.18 18.66 -13.03
CA LYS A 113 6.81 18.96 -14.33
C LYS A 113 6.39 18.01 -15.45
N GLN A 114 6.05 16.77 -15.11
CA GLN A 114 5.90 15.71 -16.11
C GLN A 114 4.46 15.28 -16.35
N ALA A 115 3.55 15.67 -15.46
CA ALA A 115 2.18 15.17 -15.48
C ALA A 115 1.14 16.20 -15.09
N ILE A 116 1.50 17.46 -14.79
CA ILE A 116 0.50 18.51 -14.54
C ILE A 116 0.69 19.59 -15.58
N GLU A 117 -0.33 19.82 -16.40
CA GLU A 117 -0.28 20.81 -17.48
C GLU A 117 -1.67 21.39 -17.72
N THR A 118 -1.73 22.55 -18.39
CA THR A 118 -2.97 23.25 -18.71
C THR A 118 -3.81 22.48 -19.72
N VAL A 119 -5.12 22.65 -19.65
CA VAL A 119 -6.03 22.11 -20.65
C VAL A 119 -6.05 23.03 -21.87
N SER A 120 -5.86 22.49 -23.07
CA SER A 120 -5.86 23.27 -24.31
C SER A 120 -7.13 24.14 -24.42
N GLY A 121 -6.94 25.45 -24.56
CA GLY A 121 -8.03 26.44 -24.63
C GLY A 121 -8.62 26.85 -23.27
N LYS A 122 -8.07 26.39 -22.15
CA LYS A 122 -8.46 26.78 -20.77
C LYS A 122 -7.21 26.97 -19.90
N GLU A 123 -6.60 28.14 -20.01
CA GLU A 123 -5.34 28.48 -19.32
C GLU A 123 -5.46 28.51 -17.78
N ASP A 124 -6.67 28.66 -17.26
CA ASP A 124 -7.02 28.66 -15.83
C ASP A 124 -7.29 27.25 -15.27
N MET A 125 -7.18 26.20 -16.10
CA MET A 125 -7.50 24.83 -15.73
C MET A 125 -6.29 23.92 -15.89
N LEU A 126 -5.94 23.20 -14.82
CA LEU A 126 -4.90 22.18 -14.82
C LEU A 126 -5.54 20.78 -14.87
N ALA A 127 -4.87 19.87 -15.56
CA ALA A 127 -5.19 18.44 -15.56
C ALA A 127 -3.95 17.61 -15.22
N VAL A 128 -4.19 16.37 -14.79
CA VAL A 128 -3.14 15.37 -14.64
C VAL A 128 -3.06 14.56 -15.92
N TRP A 129 -1.88 14.46 -16.50
CA TRP A 129 -1.64 13.82 -17.79
C TRP A 129 -0.74 12.60 -17.63
N SER A 130 -1.00 11.60 -18.46
CA SER A 130 -0.18 10.41 -18.60
C SER A 130 0.63 10.46 -19.88
N ASN A 131 1.83 11.07 -19.83
CA ASN A 131 2.69 11.19 -21.00
C ASN A 131 3.10 9.80 -21.55
N PRO A 132 2.83 9.50 -22.83
CA PRO A 132 3.16 8.22 -23.45
C PRO A 132 4.63 7.81 -23.37
N GLU A 133 5.54 8.78 -23.48
CA GLU A 133 6.99 8.54 -23.46
C GLU A 133 7.45 8.08 -22.07
N ILE A 134 6.86 8.65 -21.03
CA ILE A 134 7.14 8.30 -19.63
C ILE A 134 6.54 6.93 -19.32
N ASN A 135 5.26 6.75 -19.67
CA ASN A 135 4.51 5.53 -19.37
C ASN A 135 4.98 4.31 -20.18
N ASN A 136 5.70 4.54 -21.29
CA ASN A 136 6.10 3.50 -22.25
C ASN A 136 4.89 2.68 -22.77
N SER A 137 3.71 3.32 -22.82
CA SER A 137 2.42 2.69 -23.14
C SER A 137 2.20 2.54 -24.65
N GLY A 138 2.83 3.39 -25.47
CA GLY A 138 2.57 3.47 -26.91
C GLY A 138 1.18 4.00 -27.27
N ARG A 139 0.45 4.55 -26.29
CA ARG A 139 -0.88 5.18 -26.46
C ARG A 139 -0.73 6.69 -26.62
N PRO A 140 -1.71 7.42 -27.18
CA PRO A 140 -1.68 8.88 -27.21
C PRO A 140 -1.72 9.48 -25.80
N LEU A 141 -1.48 10.79 -25.70
CA LEU A 141 -1.61 11.54 -24.44
C LEU A 141 -3.04 11.41 -23.89
N GLU A 142 -3.16 11.02 -22.63
CA GLU A 142 -4.44 10.82 -21.94
C GLU A 142 -4.46 11.70 -20.67
N ALA A 143 -5.61 12.35 -20.42
CA ALA A 143 -5.96 13.00 -19.16
C ALA A 143 -6.85 12.08 -18.32
#